data_AF-A0A1M6F026-F1
#
_entry.id   AF-A0A1M6F026-F1
#
_cell.length_a   1.000
_cell.length_b   1.000
_cell.length_c   1.000
_cell.angle_alpha   90.00
_cell.angle_beta   90.00
_cell.angle_gamma   90.00
#
_symmetry.space_group_name_H-M   'P 1'
#
loop_
_entity.id
_entity.type
_entity.pdbx_description
1 polymer ?
#
loop_
_entity_poly.entity_id
_entity_poly.type
_entity_poly.pdbx_seq_one_letter_code
_entity_poly.pdbx_strand_id
1 'polypeptide(L)' 'MYWQKRFDRENPDAELEAKIKAIRQSDKDFGYRRIYGKLRQEGFLVNHKKVQRLVQKLG' A
#
# COMPACT_ATOMS: atom_id res chain seq x y z
N MET A 1 -10.76 -5.78 -27.82
CA MET A 1 -10.98 -4.32 -27.55
C MET A 1 -9.79 -3.79 -26.73
N TYR A 2 -9.32 -2.55 -26.93
CA TYR A 2 -8.07 -2.05 -26.32
C TYR A 2 -8.06 -2.05 -24.78
N TRP A 3 -9.23 -2.08 -24.13
CA TRP A 3 -9.38 -2.05 -22.68
C TRP A 3 -9.24 -3.45 -22.03
N GLN A 4 -9.54 -4.54 -22.74
CA GLN A 4 -9.39 -5.91 -22.24
C GLN A 4 -7.92 -6.29 -22.01
N LYS A 5 -6.98 -5.74 -22.78
CA LYS A 5 -5.54 -5.97 -22.60
C LYS A 5 -4.94 -5.35 -21.31
N ARG A 6 -5.76 -4.70 -20.47
CA ARG A 6 -5.30 -4.10 -19.21
C ARG A 6 -5.39 -5.04 -18.00
N PHE A 7 -6.12 -6.15 -18.11
CA PHE A 7 -6.25 -7.13 -17.03
C PHE A 7 -4.95 -7.91 -16.79
N ASP A 8 -4.15 -8.11 -17.84
CA ASP A 8 -2.89 -8.86 -17.76
C ASP A 8 -1.71 -8.03 -17.20
N ARG A 9 -1.95 -6.82 -16.71
CA ARG A 9 -0.87 -5.97 -16.16
C ARG A 9 -0.58 -6.38 -14.73
N GLU A 10 0.71 -6.54 -14.42
CA GLU A 10 1.17 -6.72 -13.05
C GLU A 10 0.75 -5.55 -12.17
N ASN A 11 0.39 -5.85 -10.92
CA ASN A 11 -0.04 -4.82 -9.97
C ASN A 11 1.18 -3.97 -9.56
N PRO A 12 1.27 -2.69 -9.98
CA PRO A 12 2.40 -1.83 -9.62
C PRO A 12 2.43 -1.52 -8.12
N ASP A 13 1.33 -1.77 -7.41
CA ASP A 13 1.21 -1.53 -5.97
C ASP A 13 1.57 -2.75 -5.13
N ALA A 14 1.94 -3.88 -5.74
CA ALA A 14 2.22 -5.13 -5.03
C ALA A 14 3.33 -4.99 -3.96
N GLU A 15 4.40 -4.27 -4.29
CA GLU A 15 5.50 -4.00 -3.34
C GLU A 15 5.02 -3.17 -2.14
N LEU A 16 4.22 -2.14 -2.42
CA LEU A 16 3.68 -1.25 -1.38
C LEU A 16 2.67 -1.99 -0.49
N GLU A 17 1.83 -2.85 -1.08
CA GLU A 17 0.91 -3.73 -0.35
C GLU A 17 1.67 -4.70 0.57
N ALA A 18 2.76 -5.31 0.10
CA ALA A 18 3.60 -6.20 0.90
C ALA A 18 4.22 -5.47 2.11
N LYS A 19 4.74 -4.26 1.89
CA LYS A 19 5.29 -3.40 2.97
C LYS A 19 4.23 -3.01 3.99
N ILE A 20 3.05 -2.61 3.54
CA ILE A 20 1.93 -2.26 4.43
C ILE A 20 1.53 -3.48 5.28
N LYS A 21 1.48 -4.69 4.70
CA LYS A 21 1.23 -5.93 5.45
C LYS A 21 2.30 -6.20 6.49
N ALA A 22 3.58 -6.05 6.12
CA ALA A 22 4.70 -6.25 7.05
C ALA A 22 4.62 -5.30 8.25
N ILE A 23 4.32 -4.01 8.03
CA ILE A 23 4.13 -3.01 9.11
C ILE A 23 2.93 -3.37 9.99
N ARG A 24 1.82 -3.84 9.40
CA ARG A 24 0.66 -4.29 10.17
C ARG A 24 0.94 -5.52 11.01
N GLN A 25 1.81 -6.41 10.53
CA GLN A 25 2.18 -7.63 11.23
C GLN A 25 3.13 -7.35 12.39
N SER A 26 4.02 -6.35 12.26
CA SER A 26 4.84 -5.88 13.38
C SER A 26 4.00 -5.14 14.42
N ASP A 27 3.07 -4.30 13.97
CA ASP A 27 2.30 -3.40 14.83
C ASP A 27 0.79 -3.49 14.52
N LYS A 28 0.08 -4.39 15.21
CA LYS A 28 -1.35 -4.69 14.96
C LYS A 28 -2.28 -3.48 15.10
N ASP A 29 -1.94 -2.52 15.97
CA ASP A 29 -2.76 -1.34 16.26
C ASP A 29 -2.45 -0.12 15.36
N PHE A 30 -1.65 -0.32 14.31
CA PHE A 30 -1.29 0.78 13.41
C PHE A 30 -2.40 1.07 12.40
N GLY A 31 -3.00 2.26 12.54
CA GLY A 31 -3.84 2.87 11.50
C GLY A 31 -3.01 3.46 10.36
N TYR A 32 -3.68 3.81 9.25
CA TYR A 32 -3.03 4.25 8.01
C TYR A 32 -2.08 5.45 8.18
N ARG A 33 -2.34 6.38 9.13
CA ARG A 33 -1.48 7.53 9.38
C ARG A 33 -0.11 7.13 9.95
N ARG A 34 -0.09 6.13 10.84
CA ARG A 34 1.16 5.60 11.43
C ARG A 34 1.95 4.81 10.40
N ILE A 35 1.25 4.01 9.59
CA ILE A 35 1.83 3.27 8.46
C ILE A 35 2.47 4.23 7.46
N TYR A 36 1.77 5.31 7.09
CA TYR A 36 2.31 6.37 6.23
C TYR A 36 3.59 7.00 6.81
N GLY A 37 3.64 7.22 8.13
CA GLY A 37 4.83 7.70 8.82
C GLY A 37 6.03 6.76 8.68
N LYS A 38 5.85 5.46 8.93
CA LYS A 38 6.90 4.44 8.74
C LYS A 38 7.36 4.34 7.29
N LEU A 39 6.43 4.33 6.34
CA LEU A 39 6.75 4.33 4.92
C LEU A 39 7.63 5.53 4.53
N ARG A 40 7.35 6.72 5.10
CA ARG A 40 8.17 7.91 4.87
C ARG A 40 9.54 7.82 5.53
N GLN A 41 9.65 7.22 6.72
CA GLN A 41 10.93 6.94 7.36
C GLN A 41 11.78 5.96 6.55
N GLU A 42 11.15 4.97 5.90
CA GLU A 42 11.79 4.04 4.97
C GLU A 42 12.13 4.66 3.60
N GLY A 43 11.74 5.92 3.34
CA GLY A 43 12.06 6.64 2.10
C GLY A 43 11.01 6.51 0.98
N PHE A 44 9.85 5.89 1.24
CA PHE A 44 8.79 5.80 0.23
C PHE A 44 8.07 7.14 0.05
N LEU A 45 8.20 7.72 -1.15
CA LEU A 45 7.48 8.92 -1.58
C LEU A 45 6.09 8.56 -2.11
N VAL A 46 5.23 8.07 -1.21
CA VAL A 46 3.83 7.74 -1.52
C VAL A 46 2.89 8.81 -0.97
N ASN A 47 1.71 8.98 -1.55
CA ASN A 47 0.71 9.89 -1.00
C ASN A 47 -0.06 9.19 0.14
N HIS A 48 -0.36 9.91 1.22
CA HIS A 48 -1.19 9.41 2.33
C HIS A 48 -2.55 8.85 1.85
N LYS A 49 -3.16 9.43 0.81
CA LYS A 49 -4.42 8.92 0.23
C LYS A 49 -4.26 7.52 -0.39
N LYS A 50 -3.11 7.25 -1.02
CA LYS A 50 -2.81 5.94 -1.60
C LYS A 50 -2.63 4.89 -0.49
N VAL A 51 -1.87 5.23 0.54
CA VAL A 51 -1.70 4.37 1.73
C VAL A 51 -3.05 4.09 2.39
N GLN A 52 -3.91 5.10 2.55
CA GLN A 52 -5.25 4.93 3.12
C GLN A 52 -6.10 3.94 2.30
N ARG A 53 -6.15 4.09 0.97
CA ARG A 53 -6.89 3.16 0.09
C ARG A 53 -6.36 1.73 0.17
N LEU A 54 -5.04 1.55 0.16
CA LEU A 54 -4.43 0.22 0.26
C LEU A 54 -4.67 -0.41 1.63
N VAL A 55 -4.58 0.35 2.71
CA VAL A 55 -4.90 -0.14 4.06
C VAL A 55 -6.36 -0.55 4.18
N GLN A 56 -7.29 0.17 3.52
CA GLN A 56 -8.71 -0.21 3.44
C GLN A 56 -8.94 -1.46 2.59
N LYS A 57 -8.23 -1.59 1.46
CA LYS A 57 -8.28 -2.79 0.60
C LYS A 57 -7.75 -4.04 1.30
N LEU A 58 -6.74 -3.85 2.16
CA LEU A 58 -6.09 -4.91 2.94
C LEU A 58 -6.73 -5.13 4.32
N GLY A 59 -7.71 -4.29 4.70
CA GLY A 59 -8.38 -4.29 6.00
C GLY A 59 -9.57 -5.22 6.05
#